data_AF-A0A368F985-F1
#
_entry.id   AF-A0A368F985-F1
#
_cell.length_a   1.000
_cell.length_b   1.000
_cell.length_c   1.000
_cell.angle_alpha   90.00
_cell.angle_beta   90.00
_cell.angle_gamma   90.00
#
_symmetry.space_group_name_H-M   'P 1'
#
loop_
_entity.id
_entity.type
_entity.pdbx_description
1 polymer ?
#
loop_
_entity_poly.entity_id
_entity_poly.type
_entity_poly.pdbx_seq_one_letter_code
_entity_poly.pdbx_strand_id
1 'polypeptide(L)'
;MSPGASRLYELQPDPYDTTQRRTIRLCLFVDVKNAHELRSKLRNGEVDAAIIRAELVLEPFIVLAAANRAVNQAAHNRLSTRSLAAELVYSLSPSRNISDSL
;
A
#
# COMPACT_ATOMS: atom_id res chain seq x y z
N MET A 1 13.27 -10.22 1.75
CA MET A 1 12.38 -10.82 2.78
C MET A 1 12.29 -12.31 2.49
N SER A 2 12.17 -13.17 3.52
CA SER A 2 11.97 -14.61 3.28
C SER A 2 10.58 -14.83 2.64
N PRO A 3 10.41 -15.80 1.71
CA PRO A 3 9.11 -16.17 1.16
C PRO A 3 8.10 -16.47 2.27
N GLY A 4 6.87 -15.96 2.18
CA GLY A 4 5.85 -16.13 3.22
C GLY A 4 6.03 -15.25 4.46
N ALA A 5 6.99 -14.30 4.44
CA ALA A 5 7.15 -13.35 5.52
C ALA A 5 5.95 -12.39 5.59
N SER A 6 5.25 -12.42 6.73
CA SER A 6 4.31 -11.39 7.15
C SER A 6 4.98 -10.55 8.24
N ARG A 7 4.99 -9.23 8.09
CA ARG A 7 5.53 -8.30 9.08
C ARG A 7 4.54 -7.18 9.33
N LEU A 8 4.31 -6.89 10.61
CA LEU A 8 3.51 -5.76 11.05
C LEU A 8 4.44 -4.60 11.36
N TYR A 9 4.10 -3.42 10.84
CA TYR A 9 4.81 -2.18 11.10
C TYR A 9 3.83 -1.16 11.65
N GLU A 10 4.30 -0.35 12.60
CA GLU A 10 3.59 0.82 13.05
C GLU A 10 4.00 2.01 12.18
N LEU A 11 3.01 2.81 11.79
CA LEU A 11 3.17 4.03 11.03
C LEU A 11 2.93 5.21 11.96
N GLN A 12 3.86 6.17 11.94
CA GLN A 12 3.75 7.43 12.66
C GLN A 12 3.74 8.56 11.62
N PRO A 13 2.57 8.91 11.07
CA PRO A 13 2.45 9.92 10.02
C PRO A 13 2.77 11.34 10.54
N ASP A 14 2.42 11.62 11.78
CA ASP A 14 2.76 12.87 12.49
C ASP A 14 3.59 12.53 13.74
N PRO A 15 4.83 13.05 13.86
CA PRO A 15 5.67 12.81 15.04
C PRO A 15 5.12 13.42 16.33
N TYR A 16 4.22 14.41 16.24
CA TYR A 16 3.66 15.13 17.39
C TYR A 16 2.24 14.69 17.75
N ASP A 17 1.52 14.02 16.84
CA ASP A 17 0.19 13.47 17.11
C ASP A 17 0.25 11.96 17.38
N THR A 18 0.31 11.59 18.66
CA THR A 18 0.30 10.19 19.11
C THR A 18 -1.09 9.54 19.08
N THR A 19 -2.15 10.29 18.74
CA THR A 19 -3.52 9.76 18.73
C THR A 19 -3.82 8.94 17.47
N GLN A 20 -3.11 9.19 16.38
CA GLN A 20 -3.31 8.53 15.09
C GLN A 20 -2.38 7.33 14.88
N ARG A 21 -2.46 6.34 15.77
CA ARG A 21 -1.74 5.07 15.58
C ARG A 21 -2.32 4.32 14.39
N ARG A 22 -1.48 4.07 13.38
CA ARG A 22 -1.83 3.30 12.19
C ARG A 22 -0.85 2.15 12.08
N THR A 23 -1.32 1.00 11.62
CA THR A 23 -0.46 -0.16 11.40
C THR A 23 -0.63 -0.65 9.99
N ILE A 24 0.48 -1.06 9.37
CA ILE A 24 0.50 -1.70 8.06
C ILE A 24 1.08 -3.10 8.19
N ARG A 25 0.43 -4.07 7.57
CA ARG A 25 0.95 -5.44 7.45
C ARG A 25 1.44 -5.66 6.02
N LEU A 26 2.72 -5.98 5.90
CA LEU A 26 3.33 -6.35 4.62
C LEU A 26 3.46 -7.87 4.55
N CYS A 27 2.94 -8.45 3.47
CA CYS A 27 3.00 -9.88 3.19
C CYS A 27 3.66 -10.10 1.83
N LEU A 28 4.70 -10.95 1.78
CA LEU A 28 5.34 -11.35 0.54
C LEU A 28 4.93 -12.77 0.16
N PHE A 29 4.30 -12.91 -1.01
CA PHE A 29 3.92 -14.19 -1.60
C PHE A 29 4.84 -14.51 -2.78
N VAL A 30 5.22 -15.78 -2.90
CA VAL A 30 6.02 -16.32 -4.00
C VAL A 30 5.20 -17.44 -4.67
N ASP A 31 5.45 -17.71 -5.95
CA ASP A 31 4.74 -18.73 -6.74
C ASP A 31 3.21 -18.55 -6.79
N VAL A 32 2.75 -17.29 -6.93
CA VAL A 32 1.33 -16.95 -7.02
C VAL A 32 0.74 -17.41 -8.35
N LYS A 33 -0.21 -18.36 -8.31
CA LYS A 33 -0.85 -18.94 -9.51
C LYS A 33 -2.18 -18.26 -9.90
N ASN A 34 -2.80 -17.53 -8.97
CA ASN A 34 -4.13 -16.94 -9.12
C ASN A 34 -4.14 -15.41 -9.19
N ALA A 35 -3.06 -14.80 -9.73
CA ALA A 35 -2.94 -13.34 -9.83
C ALA A 35 -4.10 -12.68 -10.59
N HIS A 36 -4.62 -13.33 -11.64
CA HIS A 36 -5.77 -12.82 -12.39
C HIS A 36 -7.05 -12.77 -11.55
N GLU A 37 -7.32 -13.83 -10.78
CA GLU A 37 -8.46 -13.91 -9.87
C GLU A 37 -8.36 -12.84 -8.77
N LEU A 38 -7.17 -12.67 -8.17
CA LEU A 38 -6.92 -11.64 -7.16
C LEU A 38 -7.16 -10.23 -7.69
N ARG A 39 -6.77 -9.96 -8.93
CA ARG A 39 -7.03 -8.66 -9.59
C ARG A 39 -8.53 -8.41 -9.78
N SER A 40 -9.28 -9.43 -10.16
CA SER A 40 -10.75 -9.34 -10.29
C SER A 40 -11.40 -9.09 -8.94
N LYS A 41 -11.00 -9.83 -7.90
CA LYS A 41 -11.48 -9.65 -6.52
C LYS A 41 -11.17 -8.26 -5.96
N LEU A 42 -9.97 -7.73 -6.25
CA LEU A 42 -9.58 -6.37 -5.89
C LEU A 42 -10.48 -5.32 -6.56
N ARG A 43 -10.78 -5.49 -7.85
CA ARG A 43 -11.66 -4.57 -8.61
C ARG A 43 -13.12 -4.64 -8.16
N ASN A 44 -13.58 -5.82 -7.76
CA ASN A 44 -14.92 -6.03 -7.20
C ASN A 44 -15.05 -5.52 -5.76
N GLY A 45 -13.94 -5.14 -5.10
CA GLY A 45 -13.93 -4.71 -3.70
C GLY A 45 -14.06 -5.87 -2.71
N GLU A 46 -13.89 -7.12 -3.15
CA GLU A 46 -13.90 -8.30 -2.26
C GLU A 46 -12.63 -8.38 -1.40
N VAL A 47 -11.57 -7.70 -1.82
CA VAL A 47 -10.28 -7.62 -1.12
C VAL A 47 -9.94 -6.16 -0.86
N ASP A 48 -9.84 -5.78 0.41
CA ASP A 48 -9.36 -4.46 0.83
C ASP A 48 -7.87 -4.52 1.17
N ALA A 49 -7.03 -4.50 0.12
CA ALA A 49 -5.58 -4.49 0.25
C ALA A 49 -4.90 -3.84 -0.96
N ALA A 50 -3.70 -3.30 -0.76
CA ALA A 50 -2.84 -2.88 -1.86
C ALA A 50 -2.06 -4.09 -2.40
N ILE A 51 -2.31 -4.47 -3.64
CA ILE A 51 -1.53 -5.51 -4.34
C ILE A 51 -0.45 -4.83 -5.17
N ILE A 52 0.81 -5.08 -4.83
CA ILE A 52 1.98 -4.45 -5.46
C ILE A 52 2.85 -5.54 -6.10
N ARG A 53 3.38 -5.26 -7.29
CA ARG A 53 4.41 -6.11 -7.89
C ARG A 53 5.70 -6.00 -7.09
N ALA A 54 6.11 -7.08 -6.44
CA ALA A 54 7.30 -7.11 -5.59
C ALA A 54 8.59 -6.74 -6.36
N GLU A 55 8.66 -7.04 -7.65
CA GLU A 55 9.79 -6.70 -8.53
C GLU A 55 10.06 -5.19 -8.63
N LEU A 56 9.04 -4.35 -8.37
CA LEU A 56 9.16 -2.89 -8.40
C LEU A 56 9.58 -2.29 -7.05
N VAL A 57 9.70 -3.12 -6.01
CA VAL A 57 9.99 -2.70 -4.63
C VAL A 57 11.35 -3.25 -4.22
N LEU A 58 12.36 -2.38 -4.17
CA LEU A 58 13.71 -2.76 -3.76
C LEU A 58 13.77 -3.21 -2.29
N GLU A 59 13.07 -2.49 -1.41
CA GLU A 59 13.08 -2.75 0.03
C GLU A 59 11.75 -2.35 0.72
N PRO A 60 11.43 -2.94 1.89
CA PRO A 60 10.19 -2.62 2.61
C PRO A 60 10.05 -1.14 2.99
N PHE A 61 11.17 -0.44 3.20
CA PHE A 61 11.18 0.96 3.57
C PHE A 61 10.46 1.84 2.54
N ILE A 62 10.60 1.54 1.25
CA ILE A 62 9.92 2.28 0.16
C ILE A 62 8.40 2.18 0.31
N VAL A 63 7.88 1.00 0.65
CA VAL A 63 6.45 0.78 0.89
C VAL A 63 5.99 1.50 2.14
N LEU A 64 6.78 1.49 3.21
CA LEU A 64 6.46 2.20 4.45
C LEU A 64 6.45 3.72 4.25
N ALA A 65 7.37 4.27 3.48
CA ALA A 65 7.39 5.69 3.15
C ALA A 65 6.15 6.10 2.34
N ALA A 66 5.78 5.32 1.33
CA ALA A 66 4.55 5.55 0.56
C ALA A 66 3.29 5.40 1.41
N ALA A 67 3.26 4.42 2.32
CA ALA A 67 2.15 4.22 3.25
C ALA A 67 2.01 5.39 4.22
N ASN A 68 3.11 5.89 4.80
CA ASN A 68 3.10 7.09 5.65
C ASN A 68 2.55 8.29 4.90
N ARG A 69 2.96 8.50 3.64
CA ARG A 69 2.43 9.57 2.80
C ARG A 69 0.93 9.40 2.56
N ALA A 70 0.47 8.21 2.19
CA ALA A 70 -0.95 7.94 1.94
C ALA A 70 -1.81 8.18 3.20
N VAL A 71 -1.35 7.71 4.36
CA VAL A 71 -2.02 7.94 5.66
C VAL A 71 -2.06 9.43 6.00
N ASN A 72 -0.97 10.16 5.80
CA ASN A 72 -0.92 11.59 6.03
C ASN A 72 -1.93 12.34 5.13
N GLN A 73 -2.01 11.98 3.85
CA GLN A 73 -3.01 12.56 2.95
C GLN A 73 -4.44 12.22 3.37
N ALA A 74 -4.68 11.00 3.88
CA ALA A 74 -5.97 10.62 4.42
C ALA A 74 -6.34 11.45 5.65
N ALA A 75 -5.41 11.65 6.59
CA ALA A 75 -5.62 12.45 7.80
C ALA A 75 -5.98 13.91 7.48
N HIS A 76 -5.43 14.46 6.39
CA HIS A 76 -5.71 15.82 5.92
C HIS A 76 -6.83 15.92 4.87
N ASN A 77 -7.58 14.85 4.58
CA ASN A 77 -8.63 14.82 3.54
C ASN A 77 -8.13 15.25 2.13
N ARG A 78 -6.91 14.84 1.76
CA ARG A 78 -6.23 15.18 0.50
C ARG A 78 -5.93 13.95 -0.37
N LEU A 79 -6.76 12.92 -0.26
CA LEU A 79 -6.62 11.72 -1.08
C LEU A 79 -6.90 12.04 -2.55
N SER A 80 -6.00 11.58 -3.43
CA SER A 80 -6.17 11.69 -4.88
C SER A 80 -7.01 10.53 -5.44
N THR A 81 -6.96 9.39 -4.76
CA THR A 81 -7.66 8.16 -5.12
C THR A 81 -8.87 7.89 -4.21
N ARG A 82 -9.66 6.86 -4.57
CA ARG A 82 -10.90 6.51 -3.87
C ARG A 82 -10.69 5.68 -2.59
N SER A 83 -9.50 5.14 -2.37
CA SER A 83 -9.21 4.30 -1.20
C SER A 83 -7.78 4.49 -0.72
N LEU A 84 -7.54 4.27 0.58
CA LEU A 84 -6.21 4.36 1.16
C LEU A 84 -5.23 3.36 0.53
N ALA A 85 -5.71 2.16 0.17
CA ALA A 85 -4.92 1.15 -0.52
C ALA A 85 -4.48 1.61 -1.92
N ALA A 86 -5.39 2.24 -2.69
CA ALA A 86 -5.05 2.81 -3.98
C ALA A 86 -4.10 4.01 -3.84
N GLU A 87 -4.25 4.83 -2.79
CA GLU A 87 -3.38 5.98 -2.54
C GLU A 87 -1.95 5.55 -2.22
N LEU A 88 -1.79 4.41 -1.53
CA LEU A 88 -0.48 3.83 -1.26
C LEU A 88 0.20 3.42 -2.56
N VAL A 89 -0.51 2.73 -3.46
CA VAL A 89 0.04 2.35 -4.79
C VAL A 89 0.32 3.60 -5.63
N TYR A 90 -0.56 4.58 -5.61
CA TYR A 90 -0.35 5.88 -6.27
C TYR A 90 0.89 6.61 -5.73
N SER A 91 1.10 6.58 -4.42
CA SER A 91 2.26 7.20 -3.76
C SER A 91 3.58 6.50 -4.07
N LEU A 92 3.55 5.23 -4.49
CA LEU A 92 4.71 4.48 -4.99
C LEU A 92 5.05 4.82 -6.44
N SER A 93 4.08 5.27 -7.22
CA SER A 93 4.28 5.55 -8.63
C SER A 93 5.15 6.80 -8.85
N PRO A 94 6.10 6.76 -9.80
CA PRO A 94 6.82 7.96 -10.23
C PRO A 94 5.94 8.88 -11.09
N SER A 95 4.85 8.37 -11.65
CA SER A 95 3.91 9.16 -12.46
C SER A 95 2.83 9.78 -11.60
N ARG A 96 2.31 10.94 -12.01
CA ARG A 96 1.15 11.57 -11.36
C ARG A 96 -0.19 11.15 -11.99
N ASN A 97 -0.15 10.29 -13.00
CA ASN A 97 -1.34 9.78 -13.66
C ASN A 97 -1.87 8.55 -12.90
N ILE A 98 -3.11 8.65 -12.41
CA ILE A 98 -3.76 7.59 -11.64
C ILE A 98 -3.87 6.30 -12.46
N SER A 99 -4.19 6.39 -13.75
CA SER A 99 -4.36 5.23 -14.63
C SER A 99 -3.04 4.52 -14.92
N ASP A 100 -1.93 5.25 -14.96
CA ASP A 100 -0.60 4.67 -15.19
C ASP A 100 0.01 4.09 -13.90
N SER A 101 -0.53 4.50 -12.75
CA SER A 101 -0.05 4.11 -11.42
C SER A 101 -0.72 2.84 -10.88
N LEU A 102 -1.94 2.52 -11.34
CA LEU A 102 -2.81 1.45 -10.81
C LEU A 102 -2.95 0.24 -11.75
#